data_AF-A0A2T2QVJ4-F1
#
_entry.id   AF-A0A2T2QVJ4-F1
#
_cell.length_a   1.000
_cell.length_b   1.000
_cell.length_c   1.000
_cell.angle_alpha   90.00
_cell.angle_beta   90.00
_cell.angle_gamma   90.00
#
_symmetry.space_group_name_H-M   'P 1'
#
loop_
_entity.id
_entity.type
_entity.pdbx_description
1 polymer ?
#
loop_
_entity_poly.entity_id
_entity_poly.type
_entity_poly.pdbx_seq_one_letter_code
_entity_poly.pdbx_strand_id
1 'polypeptide(L)'
;MKQLLKRLRSNKTVMLLVVVGILLILAGTGWMWQQHMASDGRRECPDRWYANRMPQATPEGEQPETGTQRQYFVIDGERVEYQDMDVEWVKNNCSVDQPTPVY
;
A
#
# COMPACT_ATOMS: atom_id res chain seq x y z
N MET A 1 35.36 -14.74 33.20
CA MET A 1 34.16 -13.96 32.81
C MET A 1 33.81 -12.77 33.72
N LYS A 2 34.15 -12.75 35.02
CA LYS A 2 33.78 -11.63 35.93
C LYS A 2 34.59 -10.32 35.75
N GLN A 3 35.73 -10.37 35.07
CA GLN A 3 36.62 -9.19 34.87
C GLN A 3 36.18 -8.29 33.70
N LEU A 4 35.50 -8.83 32.68
CA LEU A 4 35.02 -8.05 31.52
C LEU A 4 33.83 -7.15 31.88
N LEU A 5 32.97 -7.58 32.80
CA LEU A 5 31.81 -6.82 33.27
C LEU A 5 32.19 -5.59 34.11
N LYS A 6 33.38 -5.56 34.72
CA LYS A 6 33.78 -4.47 35.61
C LYS A 6 34.28 -3.23 34.85
N ARG A 7 34.78 -3.40 33.61
CA ARG A 7 35.19 -2.28 32.74
C ARG A 7 34.01 -1.57 32.06
N LEU A 8 32.83 -2.22 31.99
CA LEU A 8 31.61 -1.60 31.45
C LEU A 8 30.97 -0.56 32.40
N ARG A 9 31.41 -0.47 33.67
CA ARG A 9 30.79 0.39 34.69
C ARG A 9 31.48 1.75 34.89
N SER A 10 32.57 2.05 34.17
CA SER A 10 33.37 3.26 34.40
C SER A 10 33.62 4.04 33.11
N ASN A 11 32.57 4.25 32.31
CA ASN A 11 32.59 5.34 31.35
C ASN A 11 31.16 5.73 31.01
N LYS A 12 30.70 6.84 31.60
CA LYS A 12 29.36 7.39 31.33
C LYS A 12 29.15 7.63 29.84
N THR A 13 30.21 7.98 29.11
CA THR A 13 30.27 8.10 27.65
C THR A 13 30.00 6.79 26.92
N VAL A 14 30.57 5.67 27.36
CA VAL A 14 30.33 4.35 26.73
C VAL A 14 28.89 3.91 26.96
N MET A 15 28.33 4.15 28.15
CA MET A 15 26.93 3.82 28.43
C MET A 15 25.98 4.68 27.59
N LEU A 16 26.29 5.98 27.42
CA LEU A 16 25.48 6.91 26.63
C LEU A 16 25.49 6.55 25.13
N LEU A 17 26.65 6.15 24.58
CA LEU A 17 26.76 5.68 23.20
C LEU A 17 25.95 4.39 22.95
N VAL A 18 25.94 3.45 23.90
CA VAL A 18 25.14 2.23 23.79
C VAL A 18 23.64 2.54 23.80
N VAL A 19 23.19 3.42 24.70
CA VAL A 19 21.77 3.83 24.76
C VAL A 19 21.34 4.56 23.50
N VAL A 20 22.16 5.49 22.99
CA VAL A 20 21.88 6.19 21.72
C VAL A 20 21.83 5.22 20.55
N GLY A 21 22.75 4.25 20.48
CA GLY A 21 22.74 3.22 19.44
C GLY A 21 21.46 2.37 19.45
N ILE A 22 20.99 1.96 20.63
CA ILE A 22 19.73 1.20 20.78
C ILE A 22 18.53 2.05 20.33
N LEU A 23 18.47 3.34 20.71
CA LEU A 23 17.40 4.24 20.30
C LEU A 23 17.36 4.46 18.78
N LEU A 24 18.52 4.55 18.12
CA LEU A 24 18.60 4.68 16.66
C LEU A 24 18.09 3.42 15.93
N ILE A 25 18.38 2.22 16.46
CA ILE A 25 17.89 0.95 15.90
C ILE A 25 16.37 0.87 16.04
N LEU A 26 15.82 1.18 17.22
CA LEU A 26 14.38 1.15 17.48
C LEU A 26 13.62 2.20 16.65
N ALA A 27 14.19 3.39 16.47
CA ALA A 27 13.64 4.39 15.59
C ALA A 27 13.68 3.93 14.13
N GLY A 28 14.78 3.34 13.64
CA GLY A 28 14.92 2.91 12.25
C GLY A 28 13.98 1.79 11.83
N THR A 29 13.65 0.85 12.72
CA THR A 29 12.76 -0.28 12.39
C THR A 29 11.28 0.11 12.28
N GLY A 30 10.85 1.22 12.89
CA GLY A 30 9.45 1.66 12.86
C GLY A 30 8.98 2.21 11.51
N TRP A 31 9.88 2.84 10.74
CA TRP A 31 9.55 3.44 9.44
C TRP A 31 9.46 2.42 8.30
N MET A 32 9.90 1.19 8.53
CA MET A 32 10.00 0.16 7.49
C MET A 32 8.75 -0.73 7.37
N TRP A 33 7.78 -0.58 8.29
CA TRP A 33 6.59 -1.45 8.37
C TRP A 33 5.31 -0.83 7.77
N GLN A 34 5.42 0.18 6.92
CA GLN A 34 4.24 0.87 6.37
C GLN A 34 3.99 0.66 4.86
N GLN A 35 4.71 -0.26 4.21
CA GLN A 35 4.59 -0.47 2.75
C GLN A 35 4.09 -1.84 2.29
N HIS A 36 3.48 -2.66 3.16
CA HIS A 36 2.93 -3.96 2.78
C HIS A 36 1.46 -4.12 3.18
N MET A 37 0.62 -3.21 2.70
CA MET A 37 -0.81 -3.48 2.51
C MET A 37 -1.10 -3.56 1.00
N ALA A 38 -0.22 -4.21 0.24
CA ALA A 38 -0.62 -4.76 -1.04
C ALA A 38 -1.60 -5.88 -0.69
N SER A 39 -2.89 -5.63 -0.81
CA SER A 39 -3.86 -6.71 -0.91
C SER A 39 -3.35 -7.65 -2.01
N ASP A 40 -3.33 -8.95 -1.74
CA ASP A 40 -3.13 -9.97 -2.77
C ASP A 40 -4.36 -9.94 -3.72
N GLY A 41 -4.46 -8.86 -4.50
CA GLY A 41 -5.50 -8.68 -5.50
C GLY A 41 -5.43 -9.82 -6.51
N ARG A 42 -6.56 -10.13 -7.13
CA ARG A 42 -6.62 -11.21 -8.12
C ARG A 42 -5.68 -10.89 -9.29
N ARG A 43 -4.83 -11.87 -9.64
CA ARG A 43 -3.85 -11.82 -10.74
C ARG A 43 -4.33 -12.66 -11.91
N GLU A 44 -5.32 -12.13 -12.61
CA GLU A 44 -5.93 -12.76 -13.77
C GLU A 44 -6.14 -11.71 -14.84
N CYS A 45 -6.03 -12.10 -16.12
CA CYS A 45 -6.23 -11.15 -17.20
C CYS A 45 -7.72 -10.92 -17.44
N PRO A 46 -8.20 -9.67 -17.28
CA PRO A 46 -9.59 -9.36 -17.56
C PRO A 46 -9.82 -9.32 -19.06
N ASP A 47 -11.04 -9.67 -19.47
CA ASP A 47 -11.51 -9.48 -20.85
C ASP A 47 -11.64 -8.00 -21.17
N ARG A 48 -12.12 -7.20 -20.20
CA ARG A 48 -12.41 -5.78 -20.37
C ARG A 48 -12.16 -5.00 -19.09
N TRP A 49 -11.79 -3.72 -19.25
CA TRP A 49 -11.63 -2.76 -18.17
C TRP A 49 -12.46 -1.52 -18.48
N TYR A 50 -13.30 -1.10 -17.54
CA TYR A 50 -14.19 0.04 -17.68
C TYR A 50 -13.97 1.11 -16.61
N ALA A 51 -14.10 2.37 -17.00
CA ALA A 51 -14.22 3.51 -16.09
C ALA A 51 -15.65 4.04 -16.16
N ASN A 52 -16.40 3.88 -15.07
CA ASN A 52 -17.74 4.42 -14.93
C ASN A 52 -17.65 5.94 -14.67
N ARG A 53 -18.13 6.72 -15.63
CA ARG A 53 -18.18 8.19 -15.58
C ARG A 53 -19.57 8.74 -15.35
N MET A 54 -20.54 7.88 -15.01
CA MET A 54 -21.88 8.35 -14.65
C MET A 54 -21.79 9.29 -13.43
N PRO A 55 -22.43 10.47 -13.49
CA PRO A 55 -22.53 11.32 -12.32
C PRO A 55 -23.28 10.58 -11.21
N GLN A 56 -22.73 10.58 -10.00
CA GLN A 56 -23.45 10.09 -8.84
C GLN A 56 -24.37 11.18 -8.32
N ALA A 57 -25.60 10.80 -7.95
CA ALA A 57 -26.45 11.67 -7.17
C ALA A 57 -25.81 11.82 -5.78
N THR A 58 -25.19 12.97 -5.51
CA THR A 58 -24.73 13.32 -4.17
C THR A 58 -25.91 13.84 -3.36
N PRO A 59 -25.99 13.53 -2.06
CA PRO A 59 -26.90 14.21 -1.14
C PRO A 59 -26.68 15.73 -1.16
N GLU A 60 -27.76 16.49 -1.01
CA GLU A 60 -27.71 17.96 -1.00
C GLU A 60 -26.81 18.45 0.14
N GLY A 61 -25.72 19.14 -0.21
CA GLY A 61 -24.73 19.64 0.76
C GLY A 61 -23.45 18.80 0.89
N GLU A 62 -23.38 17.62 0.27
CA GLU A 62 -22.15 16.85 0.18
C GLU A 62 -21.42 17.19 -1.13
N GLN A 63 -20.15 17.57 -1.01
CA GLN A 63 -19.30 17.75 -2.19
C GLN A 63 -19.14 16.37 -2.83
N PRO A 64 -19.51 16.16 -4.11
CA PRO A 64 -19.23 14.90 -4.77
C PRO A 64 -17.74 14.64 -4.62
N GLU A 65 -17.39 13.44 -4.17
CA GLU A 65 -16.01 13.00 -4.14
C GLU A 65 -15.49 13.15 -5.57
N THR A 66 -14.76 14.24 -5.77
CA THR A 66 -14.57 14.87 -7.06
C THR A 66 -13.51 14.06 -7.75
N GLY A 67 -13.92 12.99 -8.44
CA GLY A 67 -13.02 12.17 -9.22
C GLY A 67 -12.83 10.73 -8.75
N THR A 68 -13.67 10.19 -7.87
CA THR A 68 -13.67 8.73 -7.62
C THR A 68 -14.31 8.02 -8.80
N GLN A 69 -13.62 8.01 -9.95
CA GLN A 69 -13.99 7.24 -11.13
C GLN A 69 -14.05 5.77 -10.70
N ARG A 70 -15.27 5.24 -10.55
CA ARG A 70 -15.46 3.82 -10.21
C ARG A 70 -15.00 3.00 -11.40
N GLN A 71 -13.95 2.24 -11.21
CA GLN A 71 -13.40 1.35 -12.23
C GLN A 71 -13.76 -0.09 -11.88
N TYR A 72 -13.98 -0.90 -12.90
CA TYR A 72 -14.22 -2.32 -12.73
C TYR A 72 -13.69 -3.09 -13.94
N PHE A 73 -13.40 -4.36 -13.69
CA PHE A 73 -12.94 -5.32 -14.69
C PHE A 73 -14.09 -6.30 -15.00
N VAL A 74 -14.06 -6.88 -16.19
CA VAL A 74 -14.93 -8.00 -16.57
C VAL A 74 -14.04 -9.20 -16.85
N ILE A 75 -14.29 -10.31 -16.16
CA ILE A 75 -13.57 -11.59 -16.29
C ILE A 75 -14.61 -12.67 -16.52
N ASP A 76 -14.55 -13.38 -17.64
CA ASP A 76 -15.50 -14.44 -18.02
C ASP A 76 -16.98 -13.98 -17.98
N GLY A 77 -17.21 -12.69 -18.26
CA GLY A 77 -18.55 -12.07 -18.20
C GLY A 77 -18.99 -11.61 -16.81
N GLU A 78 -18.20 -11.84 -15.76
CA GLU A 78 -18.47 -11.39 -14.39
C GLU A 78 -17.76 -10.07 -14.08
N ARG A 79 -18.41 -9.19 -13.30
CA ARG A 79 -17.84 -7.92 -12.86
C ARG A 79 -16.98 -8.10 -11.61
N VAL A 80 -15.77 -7.55 -11.63
CA VAL A 80 -14.84 -7.51 -10.50
C VAL A 80 -14.46 -6.05 -10.23
N GLU A 81 -14.52 -5.60 -8.97
CA GLU A 81 -14.19 -4.22 -8.63
C GLU A 81 -12.69 -3.95 -8.74
N TYR A 82 -12.33 -2.71 -9.06
CA TYR A 82 -10.92 -2.33 -9.24
C TYR A 82 -10.04 -2.61 -8.01
N GLN A 83 -10.60 -2.47 -6.81
CA GLN A 83 -9.91 -2.73 -5.54
C GLN A 83 -9.62 -4.21 -5.27
N ASP A 84 -10.30 -5.13 -5.96
CA ASP A 84 -10.14 -6.57 -5.78
C ASP A 84 -9.07 -7.17 -6.72
N MET A 85 -8.48 -6.34 -7.60
CA MET A 85 -7.52 -6.74 -8.62
C MET A 85 -6.12 -6.19 -8.32
N ASP A 86 -5.09 -6.97 -8.68
CA ASP A 86 -3.71 -6.49 -8.72
C ASP A 86 -3.49 -5.71 -10.02
N VAL A 87 -3.85 -4.42 -10.01
CA VAL A 87 -3.88 -3.58 -11.21
C VAL A 87 -2.49 -3.39 -11.83
N GLU A 88 -1.44 -3.38 -11.02
CA GLU A 88 -0.08 -3.30 -11.52
C GLU A 88 0.30 -4.59 -12.26
N TRP A 89 -0.07 -5.75 -11.71
CA TRP A 89 0.11 -7.02 -12.40
C TRP A 89 -0.67 -7.07 -13.72
N VAL A 90 -1.94 -6.62 -13.75
CA VAL A 90 -2.75 -6.58 -14.98
C VAL A 90 -2.08 -5.73 -16.06
N LYS A 91 -1.61 -4.52 -15.71
CA LYS A 91 -0.93 -3.62 -16.66
C LYS A 91 0.35 -4.21 -17.25
N ASN A 92 1.06 -5.02 -16.46
CA ASN A 92 2.34 -5.60 -16.87
C ASN A 92 2.20 -6.92 -17.62
N ASN A 93 1.10 -7.66 -17.43
CA ASN A 93 0.96 -9.03 -17.93
C ASN A 93 -0.18 -9.21 -18.93
N CYS A 94 -1.10 -8.25 -19.05
CA CYS A 94 -2.29 -8.36 -19.88
C CYS A 94 -2.32 -7.29 -20.96
N SER A 95 -3.04 -7.55 -22.06
CA SER A 95 -3.16 -6.60 -23.17
C SER A 95 -4.11 -5.42 -22.90
N VAL A 96 -4.88 -5.46 -21.80
CA VAL A 96 -5.81 -4.41 -21.40
C VAL A 96 -5.08 -3.44 -20.47
N ASP A 97 -4.53 -2.36 -21.02
CA ASP A 97 -3.69 -1.39 -20.31
C ASP A 97 -4.47 -0.15 -19.82
N GLN A 98 -5.65 0.11 -20.39
CA GLN A 98 -6.43 1.32 -20.13
C GLN A 98 -7.94 1.05 -20.00
N PRO A 99 -8.66 1.78 -19.12
CA PRO A 99 -10.10 1.65 -18.99
C PRO A 99 -10.84 2.28 -20.17
N THR A 100 -11.84 1.58 -20.68
CA THR A 100 -12.82 2.13 -21.62
C THR A 100 -13.85 2.97 -20.85
N PRO A 101 -14.06 4.24 -21.21
CA PRO A 101 -15.05 5.07 -20.53
C PRO A 101 -16.47 4.60 -20.84
N VAL A 102 -17.30 4.49 -19.81
CA VAL A 102 -18.74 4.19 -19.92
C VAL A 102 -19.49 5.37 -19.31
N TYR A 103 -20.47 5.88 -20.04
CA TYR A 103 -21.28 7.05 -19.71
C TYR A 103 -22.72 6.66 -19.42
#